data_AF-A0A9E2AP95-F1
#
_entry.id   AF-A0A9E2AP95-F1
#
_cell.length_a   1.000
_cell.length_b   1.000
_cell.length_c   1.000
_cell.angle_alpha   90.00
_cell.angle_beta   90.00
_cell.angle_gamma   90.00
#
_symmetry.space_group_name_H-M   'P 1'
#
loop_
_entity.id
_entity.type
_entity.pdbx_description
1 polymer ?
#
loop_
_entity_poly.entity_id
_entity_poly.type
_entity_poly.pdbx_seq_one_letter_code
_entity_poly.pdbx_strand_id
1 'polypeptide(L)'
;VLGTIISIALSLASYKYLVLIISSPFMSLLSEKVEEIEVGHTETTWSLSSLFYDLIRGIRINVRNLFKEIFFTLLLMLAGLIPVIGILNTVAIFLVQAYYAGFGNIDFVLERHFGLTQSTAFVKRNRGFAIGIGTAFLLTSATVIGLIFAAPLATVAATRRLMPAIREESDLTF
;
A
#
# COMPACT_ATOMS: atom_id res chain seq x y z
N VAL A 1 15.81 -7.06 26.69
CA VAL A 1 15.18 -5.72 26.51
C VAL A 1 15.27 -5.27 25.06
N LEU A 2 16.47 -5.08 24.49
CA LEU A 2 16.63 -4.60 23.10
C LEU A 2 16.03 -5.56 22.06
N GLY A 3 16.29 -6.87 22.16
CA GLY A 3 15.69 -7.87 21.27
C GLY A 3 14.16 -7.91 21.34
N THR A 4 13.59 -7.71 22.52
CA THR A 4 12.13 -7.69 22.73
C THR A 4 11.47 -6.49 22.03
N ILE A 5 12.09 -5.31 22.11
CA ILE A 5 11.62 -4.09 21.44
C ILE A 5 11.66 -4.27 19.92
N ILE A 6 12.75 -4.85 19.39
CA ILE A 6 12.90 -5.14 17.96
C ILE A 6 11.83 -6.12 17.47
N SER A 7 11.57 -7.21 18.21
CA SER A 7 10.54 -8.19 17.84
C SER A 7 9.13 -7.62 17.84
N ILE A 8 8.79 -6.74 18.79
CA ILE A 8 7.50 -6.06 18.84
C ILE A 8 7.37 -5.09 17.66
N ALA A 9 8.41 -4.29 17.40
CA ALA A 9 8.42 -3.34 16.29
C ALA A 9 8.25 -4.05 14.93
N LEU A 10 8.95 -5.18 14.73
CA LEU A 10 8.87 -5.95 13.49
C LEU A 10 7.48 -6.61 13.33
N SER A 11 6.90 -7.12 14.41
CA SER A 11 5.54 -7.69 14.40
C SER A 11 4.50 -6.63 14.03
N LEU A 12 4.57 -5.45 14.65
CA LEU A 12 3.66 -4.33 14.35
C LEU A 12 3.84 -3.82 12.91
N ALA A 13 5.08 -3.69 12.44
CA ALA A 13 5.36 -3.28 11.05
C ALA A 13 4.86 -4.31 10.02
N SER A 14 4.92 -5.60 10.36
CA SER A 14 4.48 -6.68 9.46
C SER A 14 2.96 -6.85 9.43
N TYR A 15 2.26 -6.55 10.54
CA TYR A 15 0.81 -6.74 10.68
C TYR A 15 0.00 -6.02 9.59
N LYS A 16 0.40 -4.81 9.19
CA LYS A 16 -0.29 -4.06 8.12
C LYS A 16 -0.35 -4.82 6.79
N TYR A 17 0.64 -5.65 6.49
CA TYR A 17 0.65 -6.45 5.27
C TYR A 17 -0.38 -7.58 5.31
N LEU A 18 -0.67 -8.12 6.50
CA LEU A 18 -1.77 -9.09 6.67
C LEU A 18 -3.11 -8.42 6.40
N VAL A 19 -3.31 -7.21 6.94
CA VAL A 19 -4.52 -6.42 6.68
C VAL A 19 -4.67 -6.18 5.17
N LEU A 20 -3.62 -5.71 4.51
CA LEU A 20 -3.65 -5.43 3.06
C LEU A 20 -3.94 -6.69 2.22
N ILE A 21 -3.34 -7.84 2.57
CA ILE A 21 -3.56 -9.09 1.85
C ILE A 21 -5.00 -9.58 2.04
N ILE A 22 -5.50 -9.63 3.28
CA ILE A 22 -6.84 -10.14 3.58
C ILE A 22 -7.92 -9.20 3.01
N SER A 23 -7.66 -7.90 3.03
CA SER A 23 -8.58 -6.90 2.51
C SER A 23 -8.55 -6.78 0.98
N SER A 24 -7.52 -7.29 0.27
CA SER A 24 -7.40 -7.12 -1.18
C SER A 24 -8.65 -7.45 -1.98
N PRO A 25 -9.34 -8.60 -1.79
CA PRO A 25 -10.57 -8.90 -2.54
C PRO A 25 -11.68 -7.86 -2.33
N PHE A 26 -11.79 -7.30 -1.13
CA PHE A 26 -12.82 -6.32 -0.82
C PHE A 26 -12.44 -4.92 -1.31
N MET A 27 -11.16 -4.57 -1.23
CA MET A 27 -10.66 -3.28 -1.68
C MET A 27 -10.63 -3.18 -3.21
N SER A 28 -10.32 -4.28 -3.91
CA SER A 28 -10.48 -4.43 -5.37
C SER A 28 -11.89 -4.02 -5.81
N LEU A 29 -12.90 -4.66 -5.20
CA LEU A 29 -14.32 -4.39 -5.46
C LEU A 29 -14.73 -2.96 -5.11
N LEU A 30 -14.23 -2.46 -3.98
CA LEU A 30 -14.51 -1.09 -3.56
C LEU A 30 -13.93 -0.07 -4.57
N SER A 31 -12.68 -0.28 -5.00
CA SER A 31 -12.04 0.57 -6.01
C SER A 31 -12.82 0.54 -7.32
N GLU A 32 -13.27 -0.63 -7.76
CA GLU A 32 -14.10 -0.77 -8.96
C GLU A 32 -15.40 0.03 -8.83
N LYS A 33 -16.11 -0.09 -7.70
CA LYS A 33 -17.35 0.66 -7.46
C LYS A 33 -17.11 2.17 -7.41
N VAL A 34 -16.00 2.62 -6.84
CA VAL A 34 -15.63 4.04 -6.86
C VAL A 34 -15.29 4.51 -8.27
N GLU A 35 -14.58 3.71 -9.08
CA GLU A 35 -14.34 4.03 -10.48
C GLU A 35 -15.64 4.17 -11.27
N GLU A 36 -16.56 3.21 -11.10
CA GLU A 36 -17.85 3.18 -11.78
C GLU A 36 -18.65 4.47 -11.50
N ILE A 37 -18.63 4.96 -10.25
CA ILE A 37 -19.30 6.21 -9.85
C ILE A 37 -18.65 7.44 -10.49
N GLU A 38 -17.32 7.48 -10.56
CA GLU A 38 -16.58 8.69 -10.98
C GLU A 38 -16.47 8.81 -12.50
N VAL A 39 -16.30 7.70 -13.22
CA VAL A 39 -15.94 7.70 -14.65
C VAL A 39 -17.03 7.06 -15.52
N GLY A 40 -17.93 6.27 -14.94
CA GLY A 40 -19.00 5.56 -15.65
C GLY A 40 -18.50 4.29 -16.36
N HIS A 41 -19.35 3.26 -16.34
CA HIS A 41 -19.17 1.93 -16.97
C HIS A 41 -17.84 1.22 -16.65
N THR A 42 -17.91 0.24 -15.75
CA THR A 42 -16.95 -0.85 -15.64
C THR A 42 -17.69 -2.17 -15.83
N GLU A 43 -17.24 -3.04 -16.72
CA GLU A 43 -17.78 -4.40 -16.76
C GLU A 43 -17.44 -5.09 -15.44
N THR A 44 -18.48 -5.51 -14.71
CA THR A 44 -18.29 -6.15 -13.40
C THR A 44 -17.81 -7.58 -13.58
N THR A 45 -16.56 -7.85 -13.23
CA THR A 45 -15.91 -9.16 -13.38
C THR A 45 -15.79 -9.93 -12.06
N TRP A 46 -16.71 -9.70 -11.12
CA TRP A 46 -16.66 -10.42 -9.84
C TRP A 46 -16.93 -11.91 -10.06
N SER A 47 -15.96 -12.74 -9.67
CA SER A 47 -16.04 -14.19 -9.71
C SER A 47 -15.17 -14.76 -8.59
N LEU A 48 -15.43 -16.01 -8.18
CA LEU A 48 -14.54 -16.68 -7.21
C LEU A 48 -13.10 -16.76 -7.72
N SER A 49 -12.90 -16.92 -9.04
CA SER A 49 -11.57 -16.95 -9.65
C SER A 49 -10.84 -15.62 -9.52
N SER A 50 -11.53 -14.48 -9.66
CA SER A 50 -10.91 -13.16 -9.50
C SER A 50 -10.54 -12.90 -8.04
N LEU A 51 -11.34 -13.35 -7.06
CA LEU A 51 -10.97 -13.26 -5.63
C LEU A 51 -9.66 -14.00 -5.30
N PHE A 52 -9.49 -15.23 -5.81
CA PHE A 52 -8.25 -15.98 -5.62
C PHE A 52 -7.07 -15.30 -6.31
N TYR A 53 -7.28 -14.75 -7.51
CA TYR A 53 -6.25 -13.99 -8.22
C TYR A 53 -5.82 -12.75 -7.43
N ASP A 54 -6.76 -11.95 -6.91
CA ASP A 54 -6.51 -10.74 -6.13
C ASP A 54 -5.77 -11.05 -4.82
N LEU A 55 -6.11 -12.17 -4.16
CA LEU A 55 -5.37 -12.64 -2.98
C LEU A 55 -3.93 -13.03 -3.33
N ILE A 56 -3.73 -13.84 -4.38
CA ILE A 56 -2.39 -14.28 -4.80
C ILE A 56 -1.53 -13.08 -5.22
N ARG A 57 -2.12 -12.14 -5.97
CA ARG A 57 -1.47 -10.89 -6.36
C ARG A 57 -1.11 -10.07 -5.13
N GLY A 58 -2.08 -9.87 -4.24
CA GLY A 58 -1.91 -9.16 -2.96
C GLY A 58 -0.77 -9.74 -2.14
N ILE A 59 -0.69 -11.08 -2.00
CA ILE A 59 0.42 -11.77 -1.33
C ILE A 59 1.75 -11.43 -2.00
N ARG A 60 1.88 -11.62 -3.32
CA ARG A 60 3.15 -11.40 -4.04
C ARG A 60 3.66 -9.97 -3.87
N ILE A 61 2.77 -8.98 -3.97
CA ILE A 61 3.15 -7.56 -3.84
C ILE A 61 3.51 -7.21 -2.42
N ASN A 62 2.67 -7.59 -1.46
CA ASN A 62 2.88 -7.23 -0.06
C ASN A 62 4.10 -7.93 0.54
N VAL A 63 4.36 -9.20 0.18
CA VAL A 63 5.59 -9.90 0.58
C VAL A 63 6.82 -9.22 -0.01
N ARG A 64 6.81 -8.87 -1.31
CA ARG A 64 7.92 -8.14 -1.94
C ARG A 64 8.15 -6.78 -1.27
N ASN A 65 7.08 -6.06 -0.92
CA ASN A 65 7.15 -4.78 -0.25
C ASN A 65 7.69 -4.93 1.18
N LEU A 66 7.25 -5.94 1.93
CA LEU A 66 7.76 -6.27 3.26
C LEU A 66 9.27 -6.50 3.24
N PHE A 67 9.79 -7.30 2.29
CA PHE A 67 11.23 -7.52 2.17
C PHE A 67 12.01 -6.22 1.91
N LYS A 68 11.52 -5.38 0.99
CA LYS A 68 12.17 -4.09 0.72
C LYS A 68 12.07 -3.14 1.91
N GLU A 69 10.92 -3.08 2.57
CA GLU A 69 10.72 -2.25 3.74
C GLU A 69 11.65 -2.64 4.88
N ILE A 70 11.74 -3.93 5.20
CA ILE A 70 12.68 -4.44 6.21
C ILE A 70 14.10 -4.06 5.81
N PHE A 71 14.50 -4.28 4.56
CA PHE A 71 15.84 -3.94 4.08
C PHE A 71 16.17 -2.46 4.27
N PHE A 72 15.30 -1.54 3.82
CA PHE A 72 15.52 -0.10 3.97
C PHE A 72 15.43 0.36 5.43
N THR A 73 14.53 -0.23 6.22
CA THR A 73 14.39 0.06 7.64
C THR A 73 15.66 -0.34 8.40
N LEU A 74 16.22 -1.52 8.13
CA LEU A 74 17.48 -1.97 8.74
C LEU A 74 18.65 -1.04 8.37
N LEU A 75 18.75 -0.63 7.10
CA LEU A 75 19.79 0.30 6.67
C LEU A 75 19.70 1.65 7.41
N LEU A 76 18.48 2.17 7.57
CA LEU A 76 18.23 3.39 8.35
C LEU A 76 18.52 3.19 9.84
N MET A 77 18.14 2.06 10.43
CA MET A 77 18.45 1.75 11.83
C MET A 77 19.97 1.75 12.09
N LEU A 78 20.77 1.20 11.17
CA LEU A 78 22.23 1.25 11.26
C LEU A 78 22.76 2.69 11.15
N ALA A 79 22.23 3.49 10.24
CA ALA A 79 22.59 4.91 10.11
C ALA A 79 22.22 5.73 11.36
N GLY A 80 21.13 5.36 12.04
CA GLY A 80 20.67 5.97 13.28
C GLY A 80 21.56 5.76 14.51
N LEU A 81 22.57 4.88 14.42
CA LEU A 81 23.59 4.74 15.47
C LEU A 81 24.48 5.99 15.60
N ILE A 82 24.44 6.90 14.62
CA ILE A 82 25.11 8.20 14.67
C ILE A 82 24.27 9.13 15.56
N PRO A 83 24.78 9.57 16.74
CA PRO A 83 23.98 10.27 17.76
C PRO A 83 23.28 11.55 17.29
N VAL A 84 23.79 12.18 16.23
CA VAL A 84 23.31 13.45 15.70
C VAL A 84 22.07 13.29 14.80
N ILE A 85 21.80 12.10 14.27
CA ILE A 85 20.79 11.86 13.22
C ILE A 85 19.48 11.31 13.81
N GLY A 86 19.37 11.14 15.13
CA GLY A 86 18.27 10.40 15.77
C GLY A 86 16.85 10.76 15.29
N ILE A 87 16.46 12.04 15.34
CA ILE A 87 15.11 12.48 14.93
C ILE A 87 14.90 12.30 13.42
N LEU A 88 15.88 12.69 12.61
CA LEU A 88 15.82 12.53 11.15
C LEU A 88 15.69 11.06 10.75
N ASN A 89 16.35 10.16 11.49
CA ASN A 89 16.26 8.74 11.24
C ASN A 89 14.87 8.17 11.55
N THR A 90 14.27 8.56 12.68
CA THR A 90 12.91 8.15 13.03
C THR A 90 11.90 8.61 11.98
N VAL A 91 12.03 9.86 11.52
CA VAL A 91 11.18 10.39 10.42
C VAL A 91 11.42 9.61 9.13
N ALA A 92 12.67 9.33 8.76
CA ALA A 92 12.99 8.56 7.56
C ALA A 92 12.40 7.14 7.60
N ILE A 93 12.51 6.45 8.75
CA ILE A 93 11.92 5.12 8.94
C ILE A 93 10.39 5.21 8.79
N PHE A 94 9.75 6.19 9.42
CA PHE A 94 8.31 6.40 9.28
C PHE A 94 7.90 6.66 7.82
N LEU A 95 8.68 7.44 7.05
CA LEU A 95 8.40 7.69 5.64
C LEU A 95 8.54 6.43 4.78
N VAL A 96 9.51 5.55 5.07
CA VAL A 96 9.64 4.25 4.42
C VAL A 96 8.43 3.37 4.74
N GLN A 97 8.02 3.33 6.00
CA GLN A 97 6.83 2.61 6.47
C GLN A 97 5.56 3.09 5.76
N ALA A 98 5.39 4.41 5.66
CA ALA A 98 4.28 5.06 4.98
C ALA A 98 4.31 4.76 3.47
N TYR A 99 5.46 4.89 2.81
CA TYR A 99 5.57 4.60 1.38
C TYR A 99 5.06 3.20 1.03
N TYR A 100 5.48 2.16 1.76
CA TYR A 100 5.06 0.79 1.47
C TYR A 100 3.63 0.48 1.92
N ALA A 101 3.13 1.12 2.99
CA ALA A 101 1.72 1.03 3.36
C ALA A 101 0.81 1.66 2.28
N GLY A 102 1.20 2.81 1.74
CA GLY A 102 0.49 3.48 0.65
C GLY A 102 0.61 2.72 -0.66
N PHE A 103 1.76 2.09 -0.94
CA PHE A 103 1.92 1.21 -2.10
C PHE A 103 0.84 0.13 -2.10
N GLY A 104 0.67 -0.59 -0.98
CA GLY A 104 -0.30 -1.68 -0.89
C GLY A 104 -1.73 -1.20 -1.16
N ASN A 105 -2.11 -0.04 -0.61
CA ASN A 105 -3.44 0.54 -0.85
C ASN A 105 -3.64 1.02 -2.30
N ILE A 106 -2.60 1.58 -2.92
CA ILE A 106 -2.66 2.00 -4.32
C ILE A 106 -2.80 0.79 -5.25
N ASP A 107 -2.16 -0.34 -4.93
CA ASP A 107 -2.21 -1.51 -5.82
C ASP A 107 -3.61 -2.10 -6.00
N PHE A 108 -4.52 -1.95 -5.01
CA PHE A 108 -5.94 -2.31 -5.17
C PHE A 108 -6.61 -1.58 -6.35
N VAL A 109 -6.13 -0.38 -6.68
CA VAL A 109 -6.61 0.38 -7.84
C VAL A 109 -5.91 -0.07 -9.12
N LEU A 110 -4.60 -0.31 -9.02
CA LEU A 110 -3.76 -0.65 -10.17
C LEU A 110 -3.99 -2.07 -10.68
N GLU A 111 -4.53 -2.97 -9.87
CA GLU A 111 -4.52 -4.39 -10.19
C GLU A 111 -5.26 -4.81 -11.45
N ARG A 112 -6.28 -4.02 -11.80
CA ARG A 112 -7.10 -4.22 -13.00
C ARG A 112 -6.46 -3.66 -14.27
N HIS A 113 -5.53 -2.71 -14.15
CA HIS A 113 -4.94 -2.00 -15.29
C HIS A 113 -3.48 -2.39 -15.52
N PHE A 114 -2.77 -2.82 -14.47
CA PHE A 114 -1.33 -3.02 -14.51
C PHE A 114 -0.91 -4.36 -13.92
N GLY A 115 0.05 -5.01 -14.57
CA GLY A 115 0.80 -6.12 -13.99
C GLY A 115 1.75 -5.66 -12.87
N LEU A 116 2.37 -6.62 -12.17
CA LEU A 116 3.23 -6.36 -11.01
C LEU A 116 4.36 -5.34 -11.27
N THR A 117 4.99 -5.42 -12.44
CA THR A 117 6.11 -4.56 -12.83
C THR A 117 5.63 -3.14 -13.13
N GLN A 118 4.53 -3.01 -13.87
CA GLN A 118 3.90 -1.73 -14.20
C GLN A 118 3.39 -1.02 -12.93
N SER A 119 2.71 -1.73 -12.02
CA SER A 119 2.31 -1.18 -10.72
C SER A 119 3.50 -0.62 -9.94
N THR A 120 4.62 -1.33 -9.96
CA THR A 120 5.83 -0.89 -9.25
C THR A 120 6.42 0.38 -9.86
N ALA A 121 6.46 0.46 -11.19
CA ALA A 121 6.92 1.66 -11.88
C ALA A 121 5.97 2.85 -11.61
N PHE A 122 4.65 2.62 -11.68
CA PHE A 122 3.62 3.61 -11.43
C PHE A 122 3.73 4.21 -10.03
N VAL A 123 3.78 3.37 -9.00
CA VAL A 123 3.87 3.83 -7.60
C VAL A 123 5.21 4.53 -7.35
N LYS A 124 6.30 4.07 -7.97
CA LYS A 124 7.61 4.73 -7.83
C LYS A 124 7.60 6.15 -8.41
N ARG A 125 6.92 6.36 -9.55
CA ARG A 125 6.72 7.70 -10.14
C ARG A 125 5.82 8.58 -9.25
N ASN A 126 4.85 7.97 -8.57
CA ASN A 126 3.91 8.63 -7.67
C ASN A 126 4.27 8.51 -6.18
N ARG A 127 5.57 8.41 -5.84
CA ARG A 127 6.05 8.12 -4.47
C ARG A 127 5.55 9.09 -3.40
N GLY A 128 5.40 10.37 -3.73
CA GLY A 128 4.89 11.37 -2.78
C GLY A 128 3.45 11.11 -2.38
N PHE A 129 2.61 10.72 -3.36
CA PHE A 129 1.23 10.34 -3.10
C PHE A 129 1.13 9.04 -2.31
N ALA A 130 1.98 8.05 -2.63
CA ALA A 130 2.08 6.82 -1.86
C ALA A 130 2.44 7.07 -0.39
N ILE A 131 3.42 7.94 -0.12
CA ILE A 131 3.75 8.35 1.25
C ILE A 131 2.57 9.05 1.91
N GLY A 132 1.87 9.94 1.21
CA GLY A 132 0.71 10.68 1.74
C GLY A 132 -0.43 9.75 2.17
N ILE A 133 -0.93 8.90 1.27
CA ILE A 133 -1.97 7.91 1.61
C ILE A 133 -1.48 6.95 2.69
N GLY A 134 -0.24 6.47 2.58
CA GLY A 134 0.31 5.56 3.57
C GLY A 134 0.44 6.15 4.96
N THR A 135 0.74 7.45 5.06
CA THR A 135 0.77 8.19 6.33
C THR A 135 -0.62 8.24 6.95
N ALA A 136 -1.64 8.63 6.16
CA ALA A 136 -3.02 8.62 6.61
C ALA A 136 -3.47 7.21 7.05
N PHE A 137 -3.16 6.19 6.24
CA PHE A 137 -3.44 4.80 6.56
C PHE A 137 -2.83 4.37 7.89
N LEU A 138 -1.54 4.62 8.10
CA LEU A 138 -0.84 4.24 9.33
C LEU A 138 -1.43 4.94 10.56
N LEU A 139 -1.65 6.26 10.48
CA LEU A 139 -2.20 7.04 11.59
C LEU A 139 -3.64 6.63 11.93
N THR A 140 -4.47 6.37 10.92
CA THR A 140 -5.84 5.90 11.13
C THR A 140 -5.83 4.49 11.71
N SER A 141 -5.00 3.58 11.18
CA SER A 141 -4.90 2.19 11.64
C SER A 141 -4.39 2.02 13.08
N ALA A 142 -3.82 3.07 13.67
CA ALA A 142 -3.37 3.06 15.07
C ALA A 142 -4.53 2.98 16.08
N THR A 143 -5.76 3.23 15.65
CA THR A 143 -6.97 3.12 16.48
C THR A 143 -7.76 1.86 16.13
N VAL A 144 -8.50 1.32 17.10
CA VAL A 144 -9.35 0.11 16.88
C VAL A 144 -10.37 0.36 15.76
N ILE A 145 -11.00 1.53 15.75
CA ILE A 145 -11.97 1.91 14.71
C ILE A 145 -11.25 2.09 13.38
N GLY A 146 -10.13 2.82 13.38
CA GLY A 146 -9.43 3.12 12.14
C GLY A 146 -8.75 1.91 11.51
N LEU A 147 -8.50 0.83 12.23
CA LEU A 147 -8.06 -0.44 11.63
C LEU A 147 -9.05 -0.97 10.57
N ILE A 148 -10.35 -0.79 10.80
CA ILE A 148 -11.41 -1.23 9.90
C ILE A 148 -11.55 -0.27 8.71
N PHE A 149 -11.45 1.03 8.95
CA PHE A 149 -11.72 2.06 7.96
C PHE A 149 -10.48 2.54 7.17
N ALA A 150 -9.27 2.28 7.64
CA ALA A 150 -8.05 2.79 7.00
C ALA A 150 -7.91 2.32 5.55
N ALA A 151 -8.06 1.01 5.29
CA ALA A 151 -7.95 0.46 3.94
C ALA A 151 -9.08 0.97 3.01
N PRO A 152 -10.38 0.95 3.40
CA PRO A 152 -11.45 1.52 2.59
C PRO A 152 -11.23 2.99 2.23
N LEU A 153 -10.88 3.83 3.21
CA LEU A 153 -10.67 5.26 3.00
C LEU A 153 -9.47 5.52 2.08
N ALA A 154 -8.37 4.81 2.30
CA ALA A 154 -7.18 4.88 1.47
C ALA A 154 -7.48 4.47 0.02
N THR A 155 -8.26 3.40 -0.16
CA THR A 155 -8.66 2.89 -1.48
C THR A 155 -9.51 3.91 -2.22
N VAL A 156 -10.58 4.43 -1.60
CA VAL A 156 -11.44 5.46 -2.21
C VAL A 156 -10.62 6.70 -2.61
N ALA A 157 -9.73 7.17 -1.73
CA ALA A 157 -8.87 8.32 -2.01
C ALA A 157 -7.89 8.04 -3.16
N ALA A 158 -7.31 6.84 -3.21
CA ALA A 158 -6.41 6.42 -4.26
C ALA A 158 -7.13 6.33 -5.62
N THR A 159 -8.29 5.68 -5.67
CA THR A 159 -9.08 5.52 -6.89
C THR A 159 -9.41 6.88 -7.48
N ARG A 160 -10.03 7.77 -6.69
CA ARG A 160 -10.43 9.12 -7.15
C ARG A 160 -9.26 9.93 -7.71
N ARG A 161 -8.10 9.86 -7.06
CA ARG A 161 -6.95 10.70 -7.43
C ARG A 161 -6.14 10.13 -8.59
N LEU A 162 -6.01 8.81 -8.67
CA LEU A 162 -5.10 8.15 -9.61
C LEU A 162 -5.81 7.68 -10.89
N MET A 163 -7.12 7.45 -10.86
CA MET A 163 -7.85 6.91 -12.02
C MET A 163 -7.61 7.67 -13.33
N PRO A 164 -7.62 9.02 -13.37
CA PRO A 164 -7.36 9.74 -14.61
C PRO A 164 -5.98 9.43 -15.21
N ALA A 165 -4.95 9.32 -14.36
CA ALA A 165 -3.58 9.02 -14.78
C ALA A 165 -3.38 7.54 -15.12
N ILE A 166 -4.13 6.64 -14.48
CA ILE A 166 -4.09 5.19 -14.76
C ILE A 166 -4.65 4.93 -16.16
N ARG A 167 -5.81 5.53 -16.50
CA ARG A 167 -6.44 5.36 -17.81
C ARG A 167 -5.58 5.86 -18.95
N GLU A 168 -5.01 7.05 -18.80
CA GLU A 168 -4.10 7.63 -19.80
C GLU A 168 -2.91 6.70 -20.09
N GLU A 169 -2.33 6.08 -19.07
CA GLU A 169 -1.19 5.17 -19.25
C GLU A 169 -1.61 3.76 -19.70
N SER A 170 -2.79 3.27 -19.31
CA SER A 170 -3.30 1.99 -19.81
C SER A 170 -3.58 2.05 -21.31
N ASP A 171 -4.19 3.15 -21.77
CA ASP A 171 -4.54 3.35 -23.19
C ASP A 171 -3.30 3.47 -24.09
N LEU A 172 -2.15 3.90 -23.53
CA LEU A 172 -0.87 3.99 -24.25
C LEU A 172 -0.10 2.65 -24.31
N THR A 173 -0.53 1.64 -23.55
CA THR A 173 0.12 0.32 -23.50
C THR A 173 -0.55 -0.73 -24.38
N PHE A 174 -1.61 -0.36 -25.12
CA PHE A 174 -2.31 -1.19 -26.11
C PHE A 174 -2.16 -0.65 -27.53
#